data_AF-A0A957YU33-F1
#
_entry.id   AF-A0A957YU33-F1
#
_cell.length_a   1.000
_cell.length_b   1.000
_cell.length_c   1.000
_cell.angle_alpha   90.00
_cell.angle_beta   90.00
_cell.angle_gamma   90.00
#
_symmetry.space_group_name_H-M   'P 1'
#
loop_
_entity.id
_entity.type
_entity.pdbx_description
1 polymer ?
#
loop_
_entity_poly.entity_id
_entity_poly.type
_entity_poly.pdbx_seq_one_letter_code
_entity_poly.pdbx_strand_id
1 'polypeptide(L)' 'MKALVKRSAEIGIWLEDVPIPTPAPNEVLIKVLRTGICGTDLHIYEW' A
#
# COMPACT_ATOMS: atom_id res chain seq x y z
N MET A 1 9.18 5.72 -3.87
CA MET A 1 8.43 6.07 -2.65
C MET A 1 8.22 4.79 -1.86
N LYS A 2 8.28 4.87 -0.53
CA LYS A 2 8.06 3.69 0.31
C LYS A 2 6.58 3.30 0.31
N ALA A 3 6.32 2.01 0.16
CA ALA A 3 4.98 1.42 0.20
C ALA A 3 5.01 0.06 0.91
N LEU A 4 3.93 -0.28 1.61
CA LEU A 4 3.69 -1.64 2.10
C LEU A 4 3.00 -2.43 0.98
N VAL A 5 3.62 -3.53 0.55
CA VAL A 5 3.19 -4.34 -0.60
C VAL A 5 2.94 -5.77 -0.14
N LYS A 6 1.85 -6.41 -0.60
CA LYS A 6 1.66 -7.86 -0.50
C LYS A 6 2.33 -8.50 -1.73
N ARG A 7 3.58 -8.96 -1.56
CA ARG A 7 4.43 -9.39 -2.69
C ARG A 7 4.14 -10.81 -3.16
N SER A 8 3.72 -11.67 -2.24
CA SER A 8 3.47 -13.09 -2.41
C SER A 8 2.18 -13.49 -1.68
N ALA A 9 1.57 -14.59 -2.11
CA ALA A 9 0.42 -15.20 -1.44
C ALA A 9 0.89 -16.03 -0.23
N GLU A 10 1.47 -15.34 0.75
CA GLU A 10 1.95 -15.88 2.03
C GLU A 10 1.82 -14.83 3.13
N ILE A 11 1.84 -15.27 4.39
CA ILE A 11 1.75 -14.40 5.56
C ILE A 11 2.83 -13.31 5.49
N GLY A 12 2.40 -12.05 5.67
CA GLY A 12 3.30 -10.91 5.70
C GLY A 12 2.95 -9.81 4.71
N ILE A 13 3.69 -8.70 4.87
CA ILE A 13 3.74 -7.55 3.97
C ILE A 13 5.18 -7.02 3.94
N TRP A 14 5.58 -6.38 2.84
CA TRP A 14 6.96 -5.94 2.63
C TRP A 14 7.02 -4.44 2.40
N LEU A 15 8.00 -3.80 3.03
CA LEU A 15 8.30 -2.39 2.79
C LEU A 15 9.20 -2.27 1.56
N GLU A 16 8.65 -1.79 0.46
CA GLU A 16 9.35 -1.66 -0.82
C GLU A 16 9.43 -0.19 -1.26
N ASP A 17 10.44 0.13 -2.05
CA ASP A 17 10.53 1.41 -2.76
C ASP A 17 9.96 1.24 -4.18
N VAL A 18 8.84 1.91 -4.46
CA VAL A 18 8.08 1.82 -5.73
C VAL A 18 8.03 3.18 -6.47
N PRO A 19 7.78 3.23 -7.79
CA PRO A 19 7.61 4.49 -8.51
C PRO A 19 6.46 5.34 -7.95
N ILE A 20 6.56 6.66 -8.06
CA ILE A 20 5.43 7.55 -7.76
C ILE A 20 4.43 7.42 -8.92
N PRO A 21 3.13 7.19 -8.65
CA PRO A 21 2.14 7.05 -9.72
C PRO A 21 1.86 8.38 -10.43
N THR A 22 1.51 8.30 -11.71
CA THR A 22 1.06 9.45 -12.52
C THR A 22 -0.47 9.41 -12.62
N PRO A 23 -1.20 10.43 -12.15
CA PRO A 23 -2.65 10.44 -12.20
C PRO A 23 -3.17 10.57 -13.64
N ALA A 24 -4.23 9.82 -13.96
CA ALA A 24 -4.99 9.95 -15.21
C ALA A 24 -6.00 11.12 -15.15
N PRO A 25 -6.71 11.45 -16.24
CA PRO A 25 -7.80 12.42 -16.17
C PRO A 25 -8.84 12.02 -15.12
N ASN A 26 -9.24 12.98 -14.27
CA ASN A 26 -10.13 12.81 -13.11
C ASN A 26 -9.55 12.05 -11.91
N GLU A 27 -8.24 11.86 -11.85
CA GLU A 27 -7.56 11.35 -10.64
C GLU A 27 -6.76 12.46 -9.96
N VAL A 28 -6.42 12.24 -8.68
CA VAL A 28 -5.57 13.14 -7.90
C VAL A 28 -4.38 12.38 -7.31
N LEU A 29 -3.21 13.02 -7.32
CA LEU A 29 -2.02 12.49 -6.64
C LEU A 29 -1.97 13.03 -5.21
N ILE A 30 -2.08 12.13 -4.22
CA ILE A 30 -2.12 12.48 -2.80
C ILE A 30 -0.79 12.12 -2.14
N LYS A 31 -0.20 13.09 -1.41
CA LYS A 31 0.92 12.82 -0.49
C LYS A 31 0.38 12.35 0.85
N VAL A 32 0.47 11.05 1.12
CA VAL A 32 0.05 10.47 2.39
C VAL A 32 0.98 10.95 3.52
N LEU A 33 0.43 11.67 4.50
CA LEU A 33 1.16 12.09 5.69
C LEU A 33 1.02 11.10 6.84
N ARG A 34 -0.18 10.52 7.01
CA ARG A 34 -0.54 9.54 8.05
C ARG A 34 -1.58 8.59 7.49
N THR A 35 -1.58 7.34 7.95
CA THR A 35 -2.60 6.33 7.65
C THR A 35 -2.84 5.47 8.88
N GLY A 36 -4.00 4.82 8.95
CA GLY A 36 -4.35 3.84 9.99
C GLY A 36 -4.30 2.40 9.46
N ILE A 37 -4.38 1.45 10.39
CA ILE A 37 -4.54 0.01 10.12
C ILE A 37 -5.92 -0.38 10.64
N CYS A 38 -6.71 -1.10 9.84
CA CYS A 38 -8.02 -1.63 10.21
C CYS A 38 -8.02 -3.17 10.19
N GLY A 39 -9.14 -3.80 10.58
CA GLY A 39 -9.25 -5.26 10.63
C GLY A 39 -9.00 -5.96 9.29
N THR A 40 -9.40 -5.34 8.17
CA THR A 40 -9.14 -5.89 6.83
C THR A 40 -7.66 -5.98 6.52
N ASP A 41 -6.84 -5.02 6.98
CA ASP A 41 -5.40 -5.05 6.77
C ASP A 41 -4.75 -6.24 7.50
N LEU A 42 -5.27 -6.59 8.69
CA LEU A 42 -4.82 -7.78 9.44
C LEU A 42 -5.20 -9.07 8.70
N HIS A 43 -6.42 -9.16 8.17
CA HIS A 43 -6.81 -10.30 7.34
C HIS A 43 -5.92 -10.46 6.09
N ILE A 44 -5.51 -9.36 5.45
CA ILE A 44 -4.57 -9.40 4.32
C ILE A 44 -3.17 -9.82 4.75
N TYR A 45 -2.73 -9.39 5.93
CA TYR A 45 -1.44 -9.78 6.50
C TYR A 45 -1.38 -11.29 6.79
N GLU A 46 -2.45 -11.85 7.35
CA GLU A 46 -2.55 -13.26 7.76
C GLU A 46 -2.92 -14.24 6.64
N TRP A 47 -3.47 -13.75 5.52
CA TRP A 47 -3.78 -14.55 4.33
C TRP A 47 -2.51 -15.05 3.62
#